data_AF-A0A964HA19-F1
#
_entry.id   AF-A0A964HA19-F1
#
_cell.length_a   1.000
_cell.length_b   1.000
_cell.length_c   1.000
_cell.angle_alpha   90.00
_cell.angle_beta   90.00
_cell.angle_gamma   90.00
#
_symmetry.space_group_name_H-M   'P 1'
#
loop_
_entity.id
_entity.type
_entity.pdbx_description
1 polymer ?
#
loop_
_entity_poly.entity_id
_entity_poly.type
_entity_poly.pdbx_seq_one_letter_code
_entity_poly.pdbx_strand_id
1 'polypeptide(L)'
;MSRPPMHPLLKILIVAVLLMAGYIGFKFLIAYIRFADIKGKMQEAVVNSYADTDNTIADKLAENALDDKLPIAGDYFYQVRDNAGKVFVLEPETDEQKAEYKRLATDYFLSTIKRGGSGREFSIAIAYDQEIYFPFNLYKHVLKFSHEEALQQPK
;
A
#
# COMPACT_ATOMS: atom_id res chain seq x y z
N MET A 1 1.41 35.05 -38.42
CA MET A 1 0.86 35.63 -37.18
C MET A 1 1.66 35.09 -36.00
N SER A 2 2.52 35.92 -35.40
CA SER A 2 3.25 35.60 -34.17
C SER A 2 2.26 35.61 -33.00
N ARG A 3 2.22 34.51 -32.22
CA ARG A 3 1.38 34.45 -31.02
C ARG A 3 1.82 35.55 -30.05
N PRO A 4 0.89 36.30 -29.43
CA PRO A 4 1.27 37.28 -28.41
C PRO A 4 2.03 36.57 -27.29
N PRO A 5 3.07 37.21 -26.72
CA PRO A 5 3.85 36.60 -25.65
C PRO A 5 2.95 36.30 -24.45
N MET A 6 2.95 35.03 -24.02
CA MET A 6 2.14 34.58 -22.89
C MET A 6 2.50 35.38 -21.63
N HIS A 7 1.48 35.91 -20.95
CA HIS A 7 1.63 36.69 -19.72
C HIS A 7 2.46 35.92 -18.69
N PRO A 8 3.47 36.54 -18.02
CA PRO A 8 4.37 35.84 -17.11
C PRO A 8 3.65 35.04 -16.00
N LEU A 9 2.56 35.60 -15.44
CA LEU A 9 1.73 34.90 -14.45
C LEU A 9 1.10 33.61 -15.00
N LEU A 10 0.65 33.61 -16.25
CA LEU A 10 0.04 32.43 -16.87
C LEU A 10 1.07 31.31 -17.05
N LYS A 11 2.31 31.64 -17.40
CA LYS A 11 3.41 30.67 -17.49
C LYS A 11 3.68 30.01 -16.13
N ILE A 12 3.75 30.82 -15.07
CA ILE A 12 3.95 30.33 -13.70
C ILE A 12 2.82 29.39 -13.30
N LEU A 13 1.58 29.77 -13.61
CA LEU A 13 0.40 28.98 -13.25
C LEU A 13 0.36 27.64 -14.00
N ILE A 14 0.72 27.61 -15.29
CA ILE A 14 0.85 26.35 -16.06
C ILE A 14 1.91 25.44 -15.44
N VAL A 15 3.09 25.97 -15.12
CA VAL A 15 4.17 25.19 -14.50
C VAL A 15 3.73 24.64 -13.14
N ALA A 16 3.08 25.46 -12.31
CA ALA A 16 2.57 25.03 -11.01
C ALA A 16 1.54 23.88 -11.15
N VAL A 17 0.62 23.96 -12.11
CA VAL A 17 -0.36 22.90 -12.39
C VAL A 17 0.32 21.61 -12.86
N LEU A 18 1.32 21.70 -13.75
CA LEU A 18 2.05 20.53 -14.22
C LEU A 18 2.83 19.84 -13.10
N LEU A 19 3.50 20.61 -12.23
CA LEU A 19 4.19 20.07 -11.07
C LEU A 19 3.21 19.41 -10.10
N MET A 20 2.03 20.03 -9.89
CA MET A 20 0.98 19.47 -9.05
C MET A 20 0.44 18.15 -9.61
N ALA A 21 0.14 18.10 -10.90
CA ALA A 21 -0.31 16.89 -11.59
C ALA A 21 0.76 15.79 -11.54
N GLY A 22 2.03 16.14 -11.75
CA GLY A 22 3.15 15.21 -11.65
C GLY A 22 3.32 14.62 -10.25
N TYR A 23 3.24 15.45 -9.20
CA TYR A 23 3.28 15.01 -7.81
C TYR A 23 2.15 14.02 -7.49
N ILE A 24 0.93 14.35 -7.90
CA ILE A 24 -0.24 13.50 -7.68
C ILE A 24 -0.07 12.18 -8.43
N GLY A 25 0.24 12.23 -9.73
CA GLY A 25 0.48 11.04 -10.55
C GLY A 25 1.54 10.11 -9.95
N PHE A 26 2.62 10.68 -9.41
CA PHE A 26 3.66 9.92 -8.72
C PHE A 26 3.17 9.23 -7.45
N LYS A 27 2.33 9.90 -6.64
CA LYS A 27 1.72 9.31 -5.44
C LYS A 27 0.81 8.12 -5.77
N PHE A 28 -0.02 8.25 -6.80
CA PHE A 28 -0.83 7.13 -7.29
C PHE A 28 0.06 5.99 -7.78
N LEU A 29 1.09 6.29 -8.58
CA LEU A 29 2.00 5.28 -9.13
C LEU A 29 2.68 4.46 -8.03
N ILE A 30 3.21 5.11 -6.99
CA ILE A 30 3.84 4.41 -5.85
C ILE A 30 2.87 3.43 -5.18
N ALA A 31 1.63 3.84 -4.95
CA ALA A 31 0.62 2.98 -4.34
C ALA A 31 0.39 1.71 -5.16
N TYR A 32 0.26 1.84 -6.49
CA TYR A 32 0.11 0.69 -7.38
C TYR A 32 1.36 -0.20 -7.45
N ILE A 33 2.57 0.38 -7.40
CA ILE A 33 3.82 -0.39 -7.40
C ILE A 33 3.91 -1.26 -6.14
N ARG A 34 3.69 -0.67 -4.96
CA ARG A 34 3.71 -1.41 -3.68
C ARG A 34 2.65 -2.51 -3.64
N PHE A 35 1.46 -2.22 -4.16
CA PHE A 35 0.43 -3.24 -4.25
C PHE A 35 0.79 -4.36 -5.23
N ALA A 36 1.48 -4.06 -6.33
CA ALA A 36 1.95 -5.09 -7.25
C ALA A 36 3.04 -5.97 -6.63
N ASP A 37 3.93 -5.40 -5.82
CA ASP A 37 5.01 -6.15 -5.16
C ASP A 37 4.46 -7.14 -4.12
N ILE A 38 3.60 -6.68 -3.21
CA ILE A 38 2.98 -7.59 -2.22
C ILE A 38 2.14 -8.69 -2.88
N LYS A 39 1.51 -8.42 -4.03
CA LYS A 39 0.85 -9.46 -4.83
C LYS A 39 1.82 -10.52 -5.32
N GLY A 40 2.99 -10.10 -5.82
CA GLY A 40 4.08 -11.03 -6.18
C GLY A 40 4.51 -11.89 -5.00
N LYS A 41 4.64 -11.29 -3.81
CA LYS A 41 4.97 -12.01 -2.57
C LYS A 41 3.88 -12.97 -2.11
N MET A 42 2.62 -12.63 -2.27
CA MET A 42 1.51 -13.56 -2.03
C MET A 42 1.55 -14.74 -3.01
N GLN A 43 1.88 -14.51 -4.28
CA GLN A 43 2.05 -15.59 -5.26
C GLN A 43 3.21 -16.52 -4.89
N GLU A 44 4.36 -15.97 -4.51
CA GLU A 44 5.50 -16.75 -3.99
C GLU A 44 5.09 -17.59 -2.76
N ALA A 45 4.35 -16.99 -1.83
CA ALA A 45 3.85 -17.67 -0.62
C ALA A 45 2.88 -18.81 -0.95
N VAL A 46 1.96 -18.61 -1.90
CA VAL A 46 1.00 -19.64 -2.34
C VAL A 46 1.74 -20.81 -2.98
N VAL A 47 2.72 -20.56 -3.86
CA VAL A 47 3.54 -21.62 -4.48
C VAL A 47 4.34 -22.40 -3.45
N ASN A 48 4.88 -21.72 -2.43
CA ASN A 48 5.68 -22.33 -1.37
C ASN A 48 4.85 -22.83 -0.17
N SER A 49 3.52 -22.75 -0.24
CA SER A 49 2.63 -23.04 0.89
C SER A 49 2.69 -24.48 1.40
N TYR A 50 3.22 -25.40 0.60
CA TYR A 50 3.47 -26.79 1.01
C TYR A 50 4.72 -26.97 1.87
N ALA A 51 5.69 -26.06 1.76
CA ALA A 51 6.95 -26.13 2.50
C ALA A 51 6.91 -25.27 3.77
N ASP A 52 6.18 -24.16 3.73
CA ASP A 52 6.11 -23.19 4.83
C ASP A 52 4.81 -23.33 5.64
N THR A 53 4.93 -23.08 6.96
CA THR A 53 3.76 -22.98 7.86
C THR A 53 3.05 -21.64 7.67
N ASP A 54 1.79 -21.54 8.09
CA ASP A 54 1.02 -20.29 8.00
C ASP A 54 1.68 -19.14 8.76
N ASN A 55 2.29 -19.43 9.92
CA ASN A 55 3.05 -18.44 10.68
C ASN A 55 4.27 -17.93 9.90
N THR A 56 5.01 -18.83 9.24
CA THR A 56 6.17 -18.46 8.43
C THR A 56 5.77 -17.61 7.23
N ILE A 57 4.66 -17.97 6.57
CA ILE A 57 4.13 -17.21 5.43
C ILE A 57 3.66 -15.82 5.89
N ALA A 58 2.87 -15.76 6.97
CA ALA A 58 2.35 -14.50 7.50
C ALA A 58 3.46 -13.56 7.98
N ASP A 59 4.49 -14.08 8.64
CA ASP A 59 5.64 -13.30 9.11
C ASP A 59 6.44 -12.70 7.95
N LYS A 60 6.73 -13.50 6.90
CA LYS A 60 7.39 -13.01 5.68
C LYS A 60 6.55 -11.93 4.99
N LEU A 61 5.23 -12.10 4.91
CA LEU A 61 4.35 -11.11 4.28
C LEU A 61 4.23 -9.85 5.13
N ALA A 62 4.23 -9.96 6.46
CA ALA A 62 4.25 -8.82 7.38
C ALA A 62 5.54 -8.00 7.25
N GLU A 63 6.68 -8.67 7.07
CA GLU A 63 7.97 -8.02 6.79
C GLU A 63 7.94 -7.25 5.45
N ASN A 64 7.51 -7.89 4.36
CA ASN A 64 7.36 -7.20 3.08
C ASN A 64 6.36 -6.04 3.18
N ALA A 65 5.25 -6.21 3.93
CA ALA A 65 4.28 -5.14 4.13
C ALA A 65 4.85 -3.95 4.91
N LEU A 66 5.80 -4.17 5.83
CA LEU A 66 6.51 -3.09 6.53
C LEU A 66 7.42 -2.34 5.55
N ASP A 67 8.21 -3.08 4.76
CA ASP A 67 9.16 -2.52 3.80
C ASP A 67 8.44 -1.70 2.70
N ASP A 68 7.31 -2.22 2.21
CA ASP A 68 6.45 -1.56 1.24
C ASP A 68 5.56 -0.46 1.84
N LYS A 69 5.60 -0.28 3.17
CA LYS A 69 4.81 0.73 3.89
C LYS A 69 3.32 0.60 3.60
N LEU A 70 2.79 -0.62 3.73
CA LEU A 70 1.38 -0.92 3.48
C LEU A 70 0.51 -0.54 4.69
N PRO A 71 -0.61 0.16 4.51
CA PRO A 71 -1.47 0.56 5.62
C PRO A 71 -2.46 -0.57 5.97
N ILE A 72 -1.96 -1.72 6.42
CA ILE A 72 -2.78 -2.92 6.76
C ILE A 72 -2.90 -3.18 8.27
N ALA A 73 -2.09 -2.50 9.07
CA ALA A 73 -1.95 -2.76 10.50
C ALA A 73 -1.67 -1.47 11.29
N GLY A 74 -2.54 -1.20 12.27
CA GLY A 74 -2.52 0.05 13.05
C GLY A 74 -2.80 1.30 12.20
N ASP A 75 -2.55 2.47 12.77
CA ASP A 75 -2.66 3.77 12.06
C ASP A 75 -1.37 4.12 11.30
N TYR A 76 -0.47 3.16 11.12
CA TYR A 76 0.80 3.35 10.40
C TYR A 76 0.56 3.44 8.90
N PHE A 77 1.38 4.24 8.24
CA PHE A 77 1.38 4.56 6.81
C PHE A 77 0.11 5.25 6.29
N TYR A 78 -0.89 5.44 7.14
CA TYR A 78 -1.96 6.39 6.93
C TYR A 78 -1.45 7.83 7.08
N GLN A 79 -2.03 8.71 6.26
CA GLN A 79 -1.84 10.15 6.40
C GLN A 79 -2.84 10.67 7.43
N VAL A 80 -2.32 11.21 8.53
CA VAL A 80 -3.10 11.73 9.67
C VAL A 80 -2.98 13.24 9.70
N ARG A 81 -4.06 13.91 10.12
CA ARG A 81 -4.11 15.37 10.25
C ARG A 81 -4.06 15.75 11.72
N ASP A 82 -3.15 16.65 12.10
CA ASP A 82 -3.18 17.24 13.44
C ASP A 82 -4.27 18.31 13.57
N ASN A 83 -4.47 18.79 14.80
CA ASN A 83 -5.41 19.86 15.11
C ASN A 83 -5.04 21.21 14.45
N ALA A 84 -3.80 21.38 13.99
CA ALA A 84 -3.33 22.55 13.25
C ALA A 84 -3.53 22.40 11.72
N GLY A 85 -4.09 21.28 11.28
CA GLY A 85 -4.39 21.00 9.88
C GLY A 85 -3.21 20.47 9.06
N LYS A 86 -2.06 20.20 9.69
CA LYS A 86 -0.86 19.63 9.08
C LYS A 86 -1.04 18.13 8.89
N VAL A 87 -0.68 17.64 7.70
CA VAL A 87 -0.74 16.21 7.37
C VAL A 87 0.63 15.60 7.53
N PHE A 88 0.70 14.46 8.22
CA PHE A 88 1.90 13.65 8.39
C PHE A 88 1.55 12.18 8.13
N VAL A 89 2.51 11.43 7.62
CA VAL A 89 2.41 9.97 7.55
C VAL A 89 2.96 9.45 8.86
N LEU A 90 2.19 8.67 9.62
CA LEU A 90 2.74 7.94 10.75
C LEU A 90 3.59 6.79 10.21
N GLU A 91 4.90 6.85 10.39
CA GLU A 91 5.78 5.71 10.08
C GLU A 91 6.32 5.14 11.39
N PRO A 92 6.45 3.81 11.52
CA PRO A 92 7.08 3.21 12.69
C PRO A 92 8.57 3.55 12.68
N GLU A 93 8.99 4.41 13.62
CA GLU A 93 10.37 4.92 13.69
C GLU A 93 11.24 4.06 14.61
N THR A 94 10.68 3.60 15.72
CA THR A 94 11.38 2.79 16.71
C THR A 94 11.28 1.29 16.42
N ASP A 95 12.22 0.51 16.95
CA ASP A 95 12.20 -0.95 16.82
C ASP A 95 10.96 -1.56 17.48
N GLU A 96 10.48 -0.96 18.57
CA GLU A 96 9.25 -1.34 19.26
C GLU A 96 8.01 -1.14 18.36
N GLN A 97 7.91 0.00 17.68
CA GLN A 97 6.80 0.27 16.74
C GLN A 97 6.87 -0.63 15.50
N LYS A 98 8.06 -0.92 14.99
CA LYS A 98 8.24 -1.87 13.89
C LYS A 98 7.84 -3.28 14.30
N ALA A 99 8.22 -3.71 15.50
CA ALA A 99 7.82 -5.00 16.05
C ALA A 99 6.30 -5.08 16.28
N GLU A 100 5.68 -4.00 16.77
CA GLU A 100 4.23 -3.92 16.91
C GLU A 100 3.51 -4.00 15.56
N TYR A 101 3.95 -3.22 14.58
CA TYR A 101 3.42 -3.29 13.22
C TYR A 101 3.54 -4.70 12.65
N LYS A 102 4.74 -5.31 12.71
CA LYS A 102 4.96 -6.68 12.22
C LYS A 102 4.02 -7.65 12.90
N ARG A 103 3.86 -7.58 14.23
CA ARG A 103 2.94 -8.45 14.98
C ARG A 103 1.50 -8.31 14.48
N LEU A 104 1.01 -7.08 14.36
CA LEU A 104 -0.36 -6.81 13.89
C LEU A 104 -0.57 -7.23 12.43
N ALA A 105 0.42 -7.01 11.57
CA ALA A 105 0.39 -7.44 10.17
C ALA A 105 0.44 -8.98 10.04
N THR A 106 1.20 -9.67 10.89
CA THR A 106 1.21 -11.13 10.96
C THR A 106 -0.15 -11.66 11.38
N ASP A 107 -0.75 -11.09 12.43
CA ASP A 107 -2.11 -11.45 12.88
C ASP A 107 -3.14 -11.23 11.76
N TYR A 108 -3.02 -10.12 11.03
CA TYR A 108 -3.82 -9.82 9.86
C TYR A 108 -3.69 -10.93 8.80
N PHE A 109 -2.49 -11.24 8.33
CA PHE A 109 -2.30 -12.24 7.27
C PHE A 109 -2.76 -13.63 7.72
N LEU A 110 -2.48 -14.04 8.96
CA LEU A 110 -2.97 -15.29 9.54
C LEU A 110 -4.50 -15.40 9.46
N SER A 111 -5.22 -14.30 9.72
CA SER A 111 -6.69 -14.29 9.64
C SER A 111 -7.23 -14.43 8.21
N THR A 112 -6.41 -14.13 7.20
CA THR A 112 -6.78 -14.21 5.78
C THR A 112 -6.37 -15.51 5.11
N ILE A 113 -5.40 -16.23 5.68
CA ILE A 113 -4.94 -17.52 5.16
C ILE A 113 -6.05 -18.56 5.37
N LYS A 114 -6.36 -19.29 4.30
CA LYS A 114 -7.30 -20.41 4.33
C LYS A 114 -6.61 -21.65 3.79
N ARG A 115 -6.57 -22.71 4.60
CA ARG A 115 -6.20 -24.05 4.17
C ARG A 115 -7.42 -24.94 4.10
N GLY A 116 -7.67 -25.56 2.95
CA GLY A 116 -8.67 -26.61 2.85
C GLY A 116 -8.20 -27.87 3.56
N GLY A 117 -9.13 -28.63 4.15
CA GLY A 117 -8.83 -29.81 4.98
C GLY A 117 -8.07 -30.94 4.28
N SER A 118 -7.89 -30.87 2.96
CA SER A 118 -7.08 -31.78 2.16
C SER A 118 -5.59 -31.39 2.06
N GLY A 119 -5.21 -30.21 2.57
CA GLY A 119 -3.86 -29.64 2.45
C GLY A 119 -3.47 -29.19 1.04
N ARG A 120 -4.38 -29.36 0.05
CA ARG A 120 -4.16 -29.01 -1.37
C ARG A 120 -4.79 -27.70 -1.80
N GLU A 121 -5.53 -27.07 -0.89
CA GLU A 121 -6.17 -25.79 -1.09
C GLU A 121 -5.51 -24.81 -0.14
N PHE A 122 -4.90 -23.78 -0.70
CA PHE A 122 -4.32 -22.68 0.04
C PHE A 122 -4.74 -21.39 -0.66
N SER A 123 -5.34 -20.47 0.09
CA SER A 123 -5.53 -19.10 -0.37
C SER A 123 -5.13 -18.11 0.70
N ILE A 124 -4.77 -16.93 0.25
CA ILE A 124 -4.45 -15.78 1.09
C ILE A 124 -4.99 -14.52 0.44
N ALA A 125 -5.52 -13.62 1.25
CA ALA A 125 -6.13 -12.38 0.78
C ALA A 125 -5.47 -11.17 1.44
N ILE A 126 -5.51 -10.05 0.73
CA ILE A 126 -5.15 -8.74 1.24
C ILE A 126 -6.20 -7.75 0.78
N ALA A 127 -6.60 -6.86 1.67
CA ALA A 127 -7.51 -5.76 1.40
C ALA A 127 -7.19 -4.58 2.34
N TYR A 128 -6.97 -3.40 1.76
CA TYR A 128 -6.75 -2.17 2.50
C TYR A 128 -7.10 -0.93 1.68
N ASP A 129 -7.39 0.15 2.41
CA ASP A 129 -7.62 1.47 1.85
C ASP A 129 -6.35 2.30 2.03
N GLN A 130 -5.92 3.03 1.00
CA GLN A 130 -4.81 3.97 1.06
C GLN A 130 -5.28 5.39 0.78
N GLU A 131 -4.95 6.30 1.70
CA GLU A 131 -5.31 7.71 1.58
C GLU A 131 -4.21 8.52 0.89
N ILE A 132 -4.59 9.26 -0.16
CA ILE A 132 -3.75 10.21 -0.87
C ILE A 132 -4.34 11.61 -0.69
N TYR A 133 -3.64 12.47 0.06
CA TYR A 133 -4.03 13.85 0.25
C TYR A 133 -3.50 14.71 -0.89
N PHE A 134 -4.39 15.53 -1.46
CA PHE A 134 -4.03 16.48 -2.51
C PHE A 134 -3.37 17.71 -1.88
N PRO A 135 -2.55 18.46 -2.66
CA PRO A 135 -1.93 19.69 -2.20
C PRO A 135 -2.94 20.65 -1.55
N PHE A 136 -2.49 21.34 -0.51
CA PHE A 136 -3.30 22.23 0.33
C PHE A 136 -4.43 21.54 1.12
N ASN A 137 -4.45 20.19 1.16
CA ASN A 137 -5.40 19.39 1.94
C ASN A 137 -6.87 19.71 1.64
N LEU A 138 -7.16 20.14 0.40
CA LEU A 138 -8.52 20.46 -0.05
C LEU A 138 -9.32 19.20 -0.37
N TYR A 139 -8.63 18.08 -0.62
CA TYR A 139 -9.24 16.83 -1.05
C TYR A 139 -8.38 15.64 -0.62
N LYS A 140 -9.05 14.56 -0.20
CA LYS A 140 -8.44 13.24 0.03
C LYS A 140 -9.04 12.28 -1.00
N HIS A 141 -8.17 11.56 -1.69
CA HIS A 141 -8.54 10.43 -2.54
C HIS A 141 -8.26 9.14 -1.77
N VAL A 142 -9.21 8.20 -1.77
CA VAL A 142 -9.01 6.88 -1.17
C VAL A 142 -8.90 5.85 -2.28
N LEU A 143 -7.73 5.22 -2.38
CA LEU A 143 -7.52 4.05 -3.22
C LEU A 143 -7.91 2.81 -2.42
N LYS A 144 -8.67 1.92 -3.05
CA LYS A 144 -9.06 0.64 -2.45
C LYS A 144 -8.31 -0.48 -3.15
N PHE A 145 -7.55 -1.24 -2.38
CA PHE A 145 -6.77 -2.36 -2.87
C PHE A 145 -7.33 -3.64 -2.29
N SER A 146 -7.50 -4.65 -3.14
CA SER A 146 -7.88 -5.99 -2.73
C SER A 146 -7.34 -7.03 -3.70
N HIS A 147 -6.78 -8.12 -3.19
CA HIS A 147 -6.34 -9.26 -3.98
C HIS A 147 -6.50 -10.54 -3.18
N GLU A 148 -6.88 -11.61 -3.85
CA GLU A 148 -6.83 -12.97 -3.30
C GLU A 148 -5.99 -13.82 -4.24
N GLU A 149 -5.01 -14.52 -3.67
CA GLU A 149 -4.18 -15.47 -4.39
C GLU A 149 -4.51 -16.86 -3.87
N ALA A 150 -4.73 -17.80 -4.80
CA ALA A 150 -5.14 -19.14 -4.47
C ALA A 150 -4.38 -20.15 -5.33
N LEU A 151 -4.03 -21.28 -4.73
CA LEU A 151 -3.38 -22.37 -5.44
C LEU A 151 -4.39 -22.97 -6.45
N GLN A 152 -4.33 -22.54 -7.70
CA GLN A 152 -5.17 -23.10 -8.76
C GLN A 152 -4.66 -24.51 -9.08
N GLN A 153 -5.49 -25.53 -8.84
CA GLN A 153 -5.20 -26.86 -9.40
C GLN A 153 -5.19 -26.73 -10.93
N PRO A 154 -4.17 -27.25 -11.63
CA PRO A 154 -4.29 -27.45 -13.07
C PRO A 154 -5.51 -28.35 -13.31
N LYS A 155 -6.42 -27.88 -14.18
CA LYS A 155 -7.52 -28.70 -14.68
C LYS A 155 -7.00 -29.90 -15.46
#